data_AF-A0A2G2E4G9-F1
#
_entry.id   AF-A0A2G2E4G9-F1
#
_cell.length_a   1.000
_cell.length_b   1.000
_cell.length_c   1.000
_cell.angle_alpha   90.00
_cell.angle_beta   90.00
_cell.angle_gamma   90.00
#
_symmetry.space_group_name_H-M   'P 1'
#
loop_
_entity.id
_entity.type
_entity.pdbx_description
1 polymer ?
#
loop_
_entity_poly.entity_id
_entity_poly.type
_entity_poly.pdbx_seq_one_letter_code
_entity_poly.pdbx_strand_id
1 'polypeptide(L)'
;MSEGMHRGFQMMDDQHFKTALSYIELYKLRNGDYPNELTDLQYISIMDSSVFQRVEYTKLDSLYELNLKPLFPQTKGNKKKKKKTKRNGAGLKYPPEFWNGLGCAKSNMK
;
A
#
# COMPACT_ATOMS: atom_id res chain seq x y z
N MET A 1 12.54 -17.03 -10.71
CA MET A 1 12.78 -16.25 -9.47
C MET A 1 12.82 -17.22 -8.30
N SER A 2 13.83 -17.09 -7.42
CA SER A 2 13.97 -17.95 -6.24
C SER A 2 12.96 -17.61 -5.15
N GLU A 3 12.71 -18.54 -4.24
CA GLU A 3 11.79 -18.36 -3.10
C GLU A 3 12.26 -17.21 -2.16
N GLY A 4 13.57 -17.07 -1.95
CA GLY A 4 14.14 -15.96 -1.18
C GLY A 4 13.86 -14.59 -1.80
N MET A 5 13.90 -14.48 -3.13
CA MET A 5 13.57 -13.23 -3.83
C MET A 5 12.08 -12.87 -3.68
N HIS A 6 11.18 -13.87 -3.68
CA HIS A 6 9.75 -13.63 -3.44
C HIS A 6 9.46 -13.15 -2.02
N ARG A 7 10.12 -13.74 -1.01
CA ARG A 7 10.01 -13.30 0.38
C ARG A 7 10.53 -11.87 0.56
N GLY A 8 11.65 -11.54 -0.09
CA GLY A 8 12.20 -10.17 -0.09
C GLY A 8 11.21 -9.13 -0.61
N PHE A 9 10.55 -9.39 -1.74
CA PHE A 9 9.54 -8.49 -2.28
C PHE A 9 8.31 -8.34 -1.36
N GLN A 10 7.87 -9.42 -0.70
CA GLN A 10 6.76 -9.32 0.27
C GLN A 10 7.14 -8.48 1.49
N MET A 11 8.36 -8.61 2.00
CA MET A 11 8.84 -7.79 3.12
C MET A 11 8.94 -6.31 2.73
N MET A 12 9.40 -6.01 1.51
CA MET A 12 9.42 -4.64 1.00
C MET A 12 8.00 -4.09 0.81
N ASP A 13 7.07 -4.87 0.25
CA ASP A 13 5.67 -4.47 0.08
C ASP A 13 5.00 -4.17 1.44
N ASP A 14 5.25 -5.01 2.46
CA ASP A 14 4.80 -4.79 3.84
C ASP A 14 5.36 -3.50 4.43
N GLN A 15 6.67 -3.29 4.30
CA GLN A 15 7.35 -2.09 4.78
C GLN A 15 6.79 -0.84 4.11
N HIS A 16 6.73 -0.82 2.77
CA HIS A 16 6.22 0.33 2.02
C HIS A 16 4.76 0.65 2.38
N PHE A 17 3.91 -0.37 2.53
CA PHE A 17 2.52 -0.15 2.89
C PHE A 17 2.36 0.49 4.27
N LYS A 18 3.07 -0.03 5.28
CA LYS A 18 3.04 0.52 6.66
C LYS A 18 3.66 1.91 6.75
N THR A 19 4.74 2.16 6.02
CA THR A 19 5.36 3.47 5.94
C THR A 19 4.41 4.49 5.31
N ALA A 20 3.73 4.15 4.22
CA ALA A 20 2.74 5.03 3.59
C ALA A 20 1.59 5.38 4.54
N LEU A 21 1.02 4.38 5.23
CA LEU A 21 0.00 4.59 6.26
C LEU A 21 0.48 5.57 7.34
N SER A 22 1.70 5.35 7.84
CA SER A 22 2.26 6.16 8.93
C SER A 22 2.40 7.63 8.52
N TYR A 23 2.83 7.91 7.29
CA TYR A 23 2.93 9.28 6.79
C TYR A 23 1.56 9.95 6.60
N ILE A 24 0.57 9.22 6.09
CA ILE A 24 -0.79 9.74 5.89
C ILE A 24 -1.42 10.11 7.24
N GLU A 25 -1.33 9.22 8.23
CA GLU A 25 -1.88 9.50 9.57
C GLU A 25 -1.12 10.62 10.29
N LEU A 26 0.21 10.66 10.16
CA LEU A 26 1.01 11.75 10.71
C LEU A 26 0.63 13.10 10.08
N TYR A 27 0.35 13.14 8.78
CA TYR A 27 -0.11 14.36 8.11
C TYR A 27 -1.43 14.85 8.70
N LYS A 28 -2.41 13.96 8.91
CA LYS A 28 -3.67 14.31 9.56
C LYS A 28 -3.46 14.83 10.98
N LEU A 29 -2.60 14.19 11.77
CA LEU A 29 -2.31 14.65 13.12
C LEU A 29 -1.73 16.07 13.15
N ARG A 30 -1.01 16.48 12.09
CA ARG A 30 -0.41 17.82 12.00
C ARG A 30 -1.35 18.88 11.44
N ASN A 31 -2.16 18.52 10.44
CA ASN A 31 -2.95 19.48 9.67
C ASN A 31 -4.46 19.44 9.99
N GLY A 32 -4.90 18.44 10.76
CA GLY A 32 -6.31 18.22 11.09
C GLY A 32 -7.12 17.47 10.02
N ASP A 33 -6.59 17.34 8.80
CA ASP A 33 -7.25 16.66 7.68
C ASP A 33 -6.25 15.78 6.88
N TYR A 34 -6.77 14.81 6.14
CA TYR A 34 -5.98 13.94 5.27
C TYR A 34 -5.49 14.69 4.02
N PRO A 35 -4.31 14.34 3.48
CA PRO A 35 -3.75 15.00 2.31
C PRO A 35 -4.63 14.77 1.09
N ASN A 36 -4.71 15.73 0.16
CA ASN A 36 -5.48 15.53 -1.07
C ASN A 36 -4.73 14.58 -2.00
N GLU A 37 -3.40 14.70 -2.03
CA GLU A 37 -2.50 13.87 -2.80
C GLU A 37 -1.29 13.42 -1.97
N LEU A 38 -0.66 12.30 -2.34
CA LEU A 38 0.57 11.83 -1.65
C LEU A 38 1.75 12.80 -1.79
N THR A 39 1.70 13.70 -2.76
CA THR A 39 2.66 14.80 -2.98
C THR A 39 2.55 15.90 -1.91
N ASP A 40 1.41 16.02 -1.24
CA ASP A 40 1.20 16.99 -0.14
C ASP A 40 1.96 16.59 1.12
N LEU A 41 2.39 15.34 1.23
CA LEU A 41 3.11 14.83 2.40
C LEU A 41 4.43 15.57 2.57
N GLN A 42 4.63 16.17 3.74
CA GLN A 42 5.83 16.92 4.08
C GLN A 42 6.77 16.07 4.96
N TYR A 43 8.06 16.43 4.96
CA TYR A 43 9.09 15.77 5.79
C TYR A 43 9.32 14.30 5.46
N ILE A 44 9.11 13.91 4.20
CA ILE A 44 9.48 12.59 3.69
C ILE A 44 10.98 12.59 3.42
N SER A 45 11.68 11.54 3.83
CA SER A 45 13.08 11.33 3.43
C SER A 45 13.16 11.13 1.92
N ILE A 46 14.25 11.59 1.29
CA ILE A 46 14.52 11.33 -0.13
C ILE A 46 14.46 9.83 -0.42
N MET A 47 14.92 9.00 0.53
CA MET A 47 14.88 7.53 0.42
C MET A 47 13.45 6.96 0.44
N ASP A 48 12.53 7.62 1.14
CA ASP A 48 11.15 7.16 1.34
C ASP A 48 10.18 7.63 0.25
N SER A 49 10.61 8.54 -0.64
CA SER A 49 9.81 8.99 -1.79
C SER A 49 9.38 7.83 -2.71
N SER A 50 10.18 6.76 -2.77
CA SER A 50 9.91 5.56 -3.58
C SER A 50 8.76 4.71 -3.03
N VAL A 51 8.40 4.86 -1.75
CA VAL A 51 7.30 4.14 -1.09
C VAL A 51 5.97 4.37 -1.83
N PHE A 52 5.73 5.60 -2.28
CA PHE A 52 4.46 6.00 -2.90
C PHE A 52 4.24 5.38 -4.29
N GLN A 53 5.30 4.90 -4.94
CA GLN A 53 5.17 4.18 -6.21
C GLN A 53 4.48 2.83 -6.03
N ARG A 54 4.56 2.24 -4.83
CA ARG A 54 3.95 0.94 -4.50
C ARG A 54 2.51 1.05 -4.03
N VAL A 55 2.01 2.25 -3.72
CA VAL A 55 0.65 2.43 -3.20
C VAL A 55 -0.20 3.28 -4.14
N GLU A 56 -1.51 3.12 -4.00
CA GLU A 56 -2.54 3.93 -4.60
C GLU A 56 -3.39 4.52 -3.49
N TYR A 57 -3.44 5.85 -3.43
CA TYR A 57 -4.13 6.60 -2.40
C TYR A 57 -5.29 7.36 -3.02
N THR A 58 -6.41 7.40 -2.32
CA THR A 58 -7.57 8.21 -2.68
C THR A 58 -8.17 8.78 -1.42
N LYS A 59 -8.22 10.11 -1.31
CA LYS A 59 -8.91 10.79 -0.21
C LYS A 59 -10.43 10.57 -0.33
N LEU A 60 -11.10 10.34 0.79
CA LEU A 60 -12.54 10.14 0.89
C LEU A 60 -13.08 11.05 2.01
N ASP A 61 -13.57 12.25 1.71
CA ASP A 61 -14.06 13.20 2.73
C ASP A 61 -13.18 13.22 4.00
N SER A 62 -13.64 12.62 5.11
CA SER A 62 -12.92 12.52 6.40
C SER A 62 -12.06 11.26 6.61
N LEU A 63 -11.91 10.44 5.57
CA LEU A 63 -11.25 9.13 5.53
C LEU A 63 -10.39 9.03 4.26
N TYR A 64 -9.80 7.86 4.03
CA TYR A 64 -9.10 7.57 2.78
C TYR A 64 -9.15 6.08 2.41
N GLU A 65 -8.83 5.80 1.16
CA GLU A 65 -8.58 4.48 0.62
C GLU A 65 -7.09 4.35 0.28
N LEU A 66 -6.48 3.23 0.68
CA LEU A 66 -5.08 2.94 0.40
C LEU A 66 -4.91 1.50 -0.06
N ASN A 67 -4.41 1.33 -1.29
CA ASN A 67 -4.22 0.02 -1.92
C ASN A 67 -2.75 -0.21 -2.28
N LEU A 68 -2.28 -1.45 -2.15
CA LEU A 68 -0.96 -1.85 -2.64
C LEU A 68 -1.03 -2.21 -4.13
N LYS A 69 -0.19 -1.60 -4.96
CA LYS A 69 -0.08 -1.87 -6.40
C LYS A 69 0.68 -3.17 -6.66
N PRO A 70 0.22 -4.03 -7.59
CA PRO A 70 0.97 -5.22 -7.97
C PRO A 70 2.29 -4.83 -8.66
N LEU A 71 3.40 -5.51 -8.32
CA LEU A 71 4.74 -5.30 -8.89
C LEU A 71 4.82 -5.49 -10.42
N PHE A 72 3.85 -6.19 -11.00
CA PHE A 72 3.73 -6.47 -12.44
C PHE A 72 2.30 -6.20 -12.89
N PRO A 73 2.08 -5.46 -14.00
CA PRO A 73 0.76 -5.31 -14.59
C PRO A 73 0.24 -6.70 -15.01
N GLN A 74 -0.94 -7.07 -14.51
CA GLN A 74 -1.65 -8.26 -14.98
C GLN A 74 -2.07 -8.01 -16.44
N THR A 75 -1.24 -8.44 -17.40
CA THR A 75 -1.61 -8.41 -18.81
C THR A 75 -2.86 -9.27 -18.99
N LYS A 76 -3.96 -8.70 -19.51
CA LYS A 76 -5.17 -9.42 -19.90
C LYS A 76 -4.86 -10.31 -21.11
N GLY A 77 -4.09 -11.38 -20.91
CA GLY A 77 -3.67 -12.32 -21.94
C GLY A 77 -3.94 -13.76 -21.50
N ASN A 78 -5.01 -14.33 -22.07
CA ASN A 78 -5.37 -15.75 -22.09
C ASN A 78 -5.60 -16.51 -20.77
N LYS A 79 -6.89 -16.86 -20.57
CA LYS A 79 -7.48 -17.70 -19.51
C LYS A 79 -7.00 -19.18 -19.49
N LYS A 80 -5.89 -19.55 -20.12
CA LYS A 80 -5.46 -20.97 -20.24
C LYS A 80 -3.99 -21.17 -19.81
N LYS A 81 -3.74 -21.02 -18.50
CA LYS A 81 -2.67 -21.66 -17.69
C LYS A 81 -2.74 -21.12 -16.25
N LYS A 82 -3.89 -21.27 -15.59
CA LYS A 82 -4.06 -20.88 -14.17
C LYS A 82 -3.44 -21.94 -13.23
N LYS A 83 -2.12 -22.16 -13.31
CA LYS A 83 -1.34 -22.76 -12.21
C LYS A 83 -0.60 -21.63 -11.50
N LYS A 84 -1.23 -21.13 -10.43
CA LYS A 84 -0.63 -20.46 -9.26
C LYS A 84 0.56 -19.51 -9.53
N THR A 85 0.28 -18.32 -10.04
CA THR A 85 1.12 -17.14 -9.74
C THR A 85 0.24 -15.98 -9.24
N LYS A 86 -0.55 -16.26 -8.19
CA LYS A 86 -0.99 -15.25 -7.21
C LYS A 86 0.29 -14.77 -6.50
N ARG A 87 0.99 -13.75 -7.00
CA ARG A 87 2.37 -13.51 -6.53
C ARG A 87 2.79 -12.08 -6.22
N ASN A 88 1.91 -11.09 -6.31
CA ASN A 88 2.23 -9.73 -5.87
C ASN A 88 1.19 -9.31 -4.82
N GLY A 89 1.61 -9.01 -3.59
CA GLY A 89 0.74 -8.70 -2.45
C GLY A 89 -0.28 -9.78 -2.04
N ALA A 90 -0.37 -10.90 -2.78
CA ALA A 90 -1.50 -11.84 -2.75
C ALA A 90 -1.66 -12.69 -1.47
N GLY A 91 -0.97 -12.32 -0.39
CA GLY A 91 -1.11 -12.91 0.94
C GLY A 91 -0.89 -11.92 2.08
N LEU A 92 -0.56 -10.66 1.79
CA LEU A 92 -0.47 -9.64 2.84
C LEU A 92 -1.89 -9.18 3.17
N LYS A 93 -2.39 -9.66 4.30
CA LYS A 93 -3.59 -9.18 4.94
C LYS A 93 -3.26 -8.82 6.37
N TYR A 94 -3.77 -7.68 6.81
CA TYR A 94 -3.64 -7.27 8.20
C TYR A 94 -4.89 -7.68 8.98
N PRO A 95 -4.73 -8.08 10.25
CA PRO A 95 -5.86 -8.47 11.06
C PRO A 95 -6.75 -7.24 11.36
N PRO A 96 -8.04 -7.42 11.69
CA PRO A 96 -8.97 -6.29 11.88
C PRO A 96 -8.48 -5.22 12.86
N GLU A 97 -7.83 -5.63 13.94
CA GLU A 97 -7.29 -4.74 14.98
C GLU A 97 -6.17 -3.82 14.49
N PHE A 98 -5.46 -4.18 13.43
CA PHE A 98 -4.44 -3.31 12.81
C PHE A 98 -5.05 -2.01 12.28
N TRP A 99 -6.32 -2.06 11.86
CA TRP A 99 -7.02 -0.93 11.26
C TRP A 99 -7.68 -0.01 12.28
N ASN A 100 -7.71 -0.40 13.55
CA ASN A 100 -8.38 0.37 14.59
C ASN A 100 -7.66 1.71 14.80
N GLY A 101 -8.43 2.80 14.78
CA GLY A 101 -7.91 4.16 14.97
C GLY A 101 -7.30 4.79 13.72
N LEU A 102 -7.19 4.06 12.60
CA LEU A 102 -6.77 4.59 11.31
C LEU A 102 -7.98 5.15 10.54
N GLY A 103 -7.79 6.17 9.71
CA GLY A 103 -8.83 6.66 8.80
C GLY A 103 -8.93 5.89 7.48
N CYS A 104 -8.23 4.77 7.36
CA CYS A 104 -8.28 3.91 6.18
C CYS A 104 -9.63 3.18 6.11
N ALA A 105 -10.57 3.73 5.33
CA ALA A 105 -11.89 3.16 5.10
C ALA A 105 -11.81 1.86 4.29
N LYS A 106 -10.99 1.87 3.24
CA LYS A 106 -10.88 0.78 2.25
C LYS A 106 -9.42 0.48 1.94
N SER A 107 -9.12 -0.82 1.80
CA SER A 107 -7.82 -1.29 1.35
C SER A 107 -7.93 -2.72 0.80
N ASN A 108 -7.17 -3.02 -0.25
CA ASN A 108 -6.98 -4.39 -0.75
C ASN A 108 -6.18 -5.30 0.21
N MET A 109 -5.68 -4.73 1.31
CA MET A 109 -4.97 -5.42 2.39
C MET A 109 -5.86 -5.73 3.60
N LYS A 110 -7.11 -5.25 3.59
CA LYS A 110 -8.13 -5.47 4.64
C LYS A 110 -8.90 -6.77 4.42
#